data_AF-L9XQA4-F1
#
_entry.id   AF-L9XQA4-F1
#
_cell.length_a   1.000
_cell.length_b   1.000
_cell.length_c   1.000
_cell.angle_alpha   90.00
_cell.angle_beta   90.00
_cell.angle_gamma   90.00
#
_symmetry.space_group_name_H-M   'P 1'
#
loop_
_entity.id
_entity.type
_entity.pdbx_description
1 polymer ?
#
loop_
_entity_poly.entity_id
_entity_poly.type
_entity_poly.pdbx_seq_one_letter_code
_entity_poly.pdbx_strand_id
1 'polypeptide(L)'
;MGTDAFIPTEICERIAEDVDALVGPPVNYGASDMHAGYDGITYLNYRTLATVPVNYGASDMHAGYDGITYLNYRTLATVVRDIAYSLAESGFTDIVFISGHLTNDWAAKVGANQASHDLPEENYVYAFPYWDALSGEDMEDYLSFDAGWHANIGETAAVMAIDDDLVDLESTSFDDPNLPEDIENPGALLDHLLIGKG
;
A
#
# COMPACT_ATOMS: atom_id res chain seq x y z
N MET A 1 -9.30 -10.61 0.04
CA MET A 1 -9.07 -9.92 -1.25
C MET A 1 -9.43 -8.46 -1.05
N GLY A 2 -8.47 -7.62 -0.65
CA GLY A 2 -8.73 -6.21 -0.32
C GLY A 2 -8.10 -5.72 0.99
N THR A 3 -7.39 -6.57 1.74
CA THR A 3 -6.69 -6.21 2.98
C THR A 3 -5.83 -4.94 2.83
N ASP A 4 -5.04 -4.91 1.76
CA ASP A 4 -4.14 -3.82 1.38
C ASP A 4 -4.85 -2.53 0.99
N ALA A 5 -6.18 -2.58 0.81
CA ALA A 5 -7.02 -1.41 0.62
C ALA A 5 -7.81 -1.05 1.87
N PHE A 6 -8.30 -2.05 2.56
CA PHE A 6 -9.18 -1.93 3.70
C PHE A 6 -8.46 -1.32 4.90
N ILE A 7 -7.28 -1.86 5.26
CA ILE A 7 -6.47 -1.36 6.36
C ILE A 7 -6.05 0.11 6.16
N PRO A 8 -5.39 0.50 5.05
CA PRO A 8 -5.00 1.90 4.89
C PRO A 8 -6.21 2.83 4.73
N THR A 9 -7.35 2.37 4.19
CA THR A 9 -8.56 3.21 4.11
C THR A 9 -9.08 3.52 5.51
N GLU A 10 -9.25 2.51 6.35
CA GLU A 10 -9.66 2.71 7.75
C GLU A 10 -8.66 3.61 8.51
N ILE A 11 -7.35 3.40 8.32
CA ILE A 11 -6.32 4.25 8.93
C ILE A 11 -6.46 5.69 8.44
N CYS A 12 -6.67 5.91 7.13
CA CYS A 12 -6.91 7.24 6.58
C CYS A 12 -8.15 7.89 7.19
N GLU A 13 -9.25 7.15 7.34
CA GLU A 13 -10.51 7.63 7.93
C GLU A 13 -10.33 8.05 9.39
N ARG A 14 -9.69 7.21 10.20
CA ARG A 14 -9.39 7.52 11.61
C ARG A 14 -8.46 8.72 11.75
N ILE A 15 -7.39 8.78 10.95
CA ILE A 15 -6.48 9.94 10.96
C ILE A 15 -7.25 11.21 10.58
N ALA A 16 -8.13 11.12 9.58
CA ALA A 16 -8.87 12.28 9.09
C ALA A 16 -9.78 12.92 10.16
N GLU A 17 -10.36 12.10 11.04
CA GLU A 17 -11.13 12.59 12.20
C GLU A 17 -10.27 13.42 13.17
N ASP A 18 -9.01 13.05 13.35
CA ASP A 18 -8.10 13.70 14.30
C ASP A 18 -7.44 14.97 13.75
N VAL A 19 -7.19 15.03 12.44
CA VAL A 19 -6.40 16.11 11.82
C VAL A 19 -7.17 17.01 10.85
N ASP A 20 -8.51 16.91 10.82
CA ASP A 20 -9.40 17.67 9.92
C ASP A 20 -8.97 17.49 8.44
N ALA A 21 -8.83 16.22 8.03
CA ALA A 21 -8.47 15.83 6.67
C ALA A 21 -9.68 15.33 5.87
N LEU A 22 -9.48 15.24 4.56
CA LEU A 22 -10.33 14.49 3.65
C LEU A 22 -9.63 13.22 3.19
N VAL A 23 -10.37 12.11 3.21
CA VAL A 23 -9.92 10.87 2.59
C VAL A 23 -10.34 10.90 1.12
N GLY A 24 -9.37 10.88 0.22
CA GLY A 24 -9.59 10.72 -1.21
C GLY A 24 -10.00 9.28 -1.53
N PRO A 25 -10.60 9.03 -2.71
CA PRO A 25 -10.92 7.67 -3.10
C PRO A 25 -9.64 6.82 -3.13
N PRO A 26 -9.68 5.57 -2.64
CA PRO A 26 -8.55 4.68 -2.73
C PRO A 26 -8.16 4.43 -4.19
N VAL A 27 -6.87 4.54 -4.48
CA VAL A 27 -6.26 4.08 -5.73
C VAL A 27 -6.19 2.56 -5.66
N ASN A 28 -7.35 1.94 -5.89
CA ASN A 28 -7.59 0.49 -5.91
C ASN A 28 -6.96 -0.22 -7.12
N TYR A 29 -6.22 0.49 -7.95
CA TYR A 29 -5.44 -0.08 -9.04
C TYR A 29 -4.10 0.63 -9.06
N GLY A 30 -3.06 -0.08 -8.67
CA GLY A 30 -1.69 0.29 -8.97
C GLY A 30 -1.01 -0.90 -9.62
N ALA A 31 0.29 -1.07 -9.46
CA ALA A 31 0.91 -2.32 -9.92
C ALA A 31 0.39 -3.53 -9.10
N SER A 32 0.70 -4.80 -9.31
CA SER A 32 0.27 -5.96 -8.46
C SER A 32 -0.22 -7.10 -9.32
N ASP A 33 0.70 -8.03 -9.52
CA ASP A 33 0.45 -9.31 -10.13
C ASP A 33 -0.24 -10.31 -9.16
N MET A 34 -0.96 -9.84 -8.13
CA MET A 34 -1.78 -10.70 -7.24
C MET A 34 -3.12 -10.01 -6.86
N HIS A 35 -4.27 -10.61 -7.27
CA HIS A 35 -5.71 -10.46 -6.85
C HIS A 35 -6.71 -9.57 -7.69
N ALA A 36 -7.97 -10.01 -8.03
CA ALA A 36 -9.07 -9.17 -8.65
C ALA A 36 -10.59 -9.65 -8.54
N GLY A 37 -11.59 -8.70 -8.55
CA GLY A 37 -13.01 -8.83 -9.08
C GLY A 37 -14.22 -7.90 -8.60
N TYR A 38 -14.77 -6.99 -9.48
CA TYR A 38 -16.12 -6.29 -9.61
C TYR A 38 -16.28 -4.72 -9.62
N ASP A 39 -17.37 -4.23 -10.25
CA ASP A 39 -17.71 -2.86 -10.74
C ASP A 39 -17.95 -1.73 -9.69
N GLY A 40 -17.46 -0.50 -9.99
CA GLY A 40 -17.94 0.75 -9.37
C GLY A 40 -16.98 1.96 -9.47
N ILE A 41 -17.39 3.02 -10.17
CA ILE A 41 -16.72 4.35 -10.22
C ILE A 41 -17.44 5.29 -9.25
N THR A 42 -16.74 6.09 -8.42
CA THR A 42 -17.24 7.39 -7.87
C THR A 42 -16.09 8.30 -7.40
N TYR A 43 -16.29 9.62 -7.48
CA TYR A 43 -15.43 10.79 -7.21
C TYR A 43 -16.19 11.78 -6.28
N LEU A 44 -15.53 12.73 -5.55
CA LEU A 44 -16.00 14.11 -5.19
C LEU A 44 -15.17 14.90 -4.12
N ASN A 45 -14.89 16.20 -4.42
CA ASN A 45 -15.03 17.50 -3.65
C ASN A 45 -14.25 17.81 -2.31
N TYR A 46 -14.14 19.12 -1.97
CA TYR A 46 -12.99 19.92 -1.48
C TYR A 46 -12.85 20.20 0.04
N ARG A 47 -11.57 20.46 0.40
CA ARG A 47 -10.92 21.18 1.54
C ARG A 47 -10.19 20.37 2.63
N THR A 48 -8.86 20.57 2.59
CA THR A 48 -7.76 20.34 3.56
C THR A 48 -7.39 18.88 3.86
N LEU A 49 -6.09 18.60 3.71
CA LEU A 49 -5.35 17.33 3.74
C LEU A 49 -6.01 16.17 2.97
N ALA A 50 -5.47 15.79 1.81
CA ALA A 50 -5.94 14.61 1.08
C ALA A 50 -5.08 13.40 1.46
N THR A 51 -5.66 12.43 2.19
CA THR A 51 -5.08 11.09 2.33
C THR A 51 -5.63 10.22 1.21
N VAL A 52 -4.76 9.78 0.29
CA VAL A 52 -5.17 8.90 -0.81
C VAL A 52 -4.59 7.51 -0.52
N PRO A 53 -5.42 6.51 -0.18
CA PRO A 53 -4.95 5.14 -0.05
C PRO A 53 -4.43 4.65 -1.41
N VAL A 54 -3.21 4.11 -1.48
CA VAL A 54 -2.67 3.52 -2.73
C VAL A 54 -2.56 2.02 -2.55
N ASN A 55 -3.36 1.27 -3.32
CA ASN A 55 -3.81 -0.04 -2.88
C ASN A 55 -3.49 -1.22 -3.78
N TYR A 56 -2.58 -1.11 -4.77
CA TYR A 56 -1.94 -2.27 -5.44
C TYR A 56 -0.54 -1.88 -6.03
N GLY A 57 0.52 -2.72 -6.02
CA GLY A 57 1.92 -2.43 -6.53
C GLY A 57 2.77 -3.60 -7.06
N ALA A 58 3.98 -3.38 -7.64
CA ALA A 58 4.67 -4.25 -8.63
C ALA A 58 5.63 -5.35 -8.12
N SER A 59 5.71 -6.50 -8.80
CA SER A 59 6.75 -7.53 -8.57
C SER A 59 6.97 -8.40 -9.83
N ASP A 60 8.13 -8.28 -10.51
CA ASP A 60 8.44 -8.94 -11.79
C ASP A 60 8.56 -10.50 -11.73
N MET A 61 8.12 -11.14 -10.63
CA MET A 61 8.54 -12.49 -10.23
C MET A 61 7.54 -13.62 -10.31
N HIS A 62 6.28 -13.36 -10.65
CA HIS A 62 5.20 -14.36 -10.55
C HIS A 62 4.31 -14.48 -11.80
N ALA A 63 4.83 -14.14 -12.99
CA ALA A 63 4.09 -14.22 -14.25
C ALA A 63 3.51 -15.64 -14.53
N GLY A 64 2.18 -15.78 -14.66
CA GLY A 64 1.54 -17.01 -15.16
C GLY A 64 0.17 -17.45 -14.62
N TYR A 65 -0.47 -16.74 -13.67
CA TYR A 65 -1.77 -17.13 -13.08
C TYR A 65 -2.99 -16.40 -13.69
N ASP A 66 -4.14 -17.08 -13.78
CA ASP A 66 -5.36 -16.58 -14.44
C ASP A 66 -6.14 -15.55 -13.59
N GLY A 67 -6.51 -14.39 -14.17
CA GLY A 67 -7.61 -13.53 -13.67
C GLY A 67 -7.30 -12.15 -13.07
N ILE A 68 -6.13 -11.52 -13.30
CA ILE A 68 -5.73 -10.26 -12.61
C ILE A 68 -5.39 -9.11 -13.59
N THR A 69 -5.47 -7.86 -13.12
CA THR A 69 -5.10 -6.61 -13.82
C THR A 69 -4.20 -5.70 -12.97
N TYR A 70 -3.14 -5.13 -13.55
CA TYR A 70 -2.11 -4.36 -12.84
C TYR A 70 -1.54 -3.19 -13.67
N LEU A 71 -0.91 -2.22 -12.99
CA LEU A 71 -0.03 -1.20 -13.58
C LEU A 71 1.44 -1.64 -13.46
N ASN A 72 2.39 -1.03 -14.15
CA ASN A 72 3.81 -1.23 -13.82
C ASN A 72 4.29 -0.12 -12.86
N TYR A 73 5.46 -0.29 -12.23
CA TYR A 73 6.06 0.71 -11.34
C TYR A 73 6.05 2.13 -11.92
N ARG A 74 6.42 2.28 -13.20
CA ARG A 74 6.45 3.58 -13.88
C ARG A 74 5.06 4.18 -14.02
N THR A 75 4.07 3.36 -14.35
CA THR A 75 2.67 3.78 -14.49
C THR A 75 2.11 4.18 -13.13
N LEU A 76 2.32 3.39 -12.06
CA LEU A 76 1.87 3.74 -10.72
C LEU A 76 2.50 5.04 -10.22
N ALA A 77 3.81 5.22 -10.39
CA ALA A 77 4.47 6.48 -10.03
C ALA A 77 3.87 7.68 -10.80
N THR A 78 3.55 7.49 -12.09
CA THR A 78 2.89 8.52 -12.90
C THR A 78 1.47 8.81 -12.39
N VAL A 79 0.71 7.79 -12.00
CA VAL A 79 -0.63 7.96 -11.42
C VAL A 79 -0.57 8.76 -10.12
N VAL A 80 0.32 8.39 -9.19
CA VAL A 80 0.50 9.11 -7.92
C VAL A 80 0.86 10.57 -8.17
N ARG A 81 1.81 10.81 -9.09
CA ARG A 81 2.23 12.15 -9.49
C ARG A 81 1.07 12.97 -10.07
N ASP A 82 0.34 12.41 -11.03
CA ASP A 82 -0.76 13.10 -11.71
C ASP A 82 -1.95 13.35 -10.78
N ILE A 83 -2.21 12.46 -9.81
CA ILE A 83 -3.17 12.72 -8.73
C ILE A 83 -2.72 13.89 -7.86
N ALA A 84 -1.44 13.94 -7.47
CA ALA A 84 -0.90 15.03 -6.67
C ALA A 84 -1.04 16.39 -7.40
N TYR A 85 -0.75 16.44 -8.71
CA TYR A 85 -1.00 17.65 -9.50
C TYR A 85 -2.47 18.04 -9.54
N SER A 86 -3.37 17.09 -9.80
CA SER A 86 -4.81 17.35 -9.88
C SER A 86 -5.36 17.89 -8.55
N LEU A 87 -4.88 17.36 -7.42
CA LEU A 87 -5.21 17.86 -6.08
C LEU A 87 -4.61 19.25 -5.86
N ALA A 88 -3.35 19.49 -6.22
CA ALA A 88 -2.72 20.79 -6.11
C ALA A 88 -3.42 21.87 -6.96
N GLU A 89 -3.78 21.56 -8.21
CA GLU A 89 -4.59 22.43 -9.09
C GLU A 89 -5.97 22.73 -8.49
N SER A 90 -6.52 21.79 -7.73
CA SER A 90 -7.77 21.96 -6.99
C SER A 90 -7.62 22.77 -5.69
N GLY A 91 -6.39 23.18 -5.35
CA GLY A 91 -6.07 24.03 -4.21
C GLY A 91 -5.63 23.30 -2.94
N PHE A 92 -5.34 21.99 -3.00
CA PHE A 92 -4.77 21.26 -1.87
C PHE A 92 -3.26 21.54 -1.74
N THR A 93 -2.82 21.95 -0.56
CA THR A 93 -1.40 22.19 -0.26
C THR A 93 -0.71 20.96 0.31
N ASP A 94 -1.39 20.22 1.17
CA ASP A 94 -0.85 19.04 1.85
C ASP A 94 -1.52 17.78 1.32
N ILE A 95 -0.73 16.92 0.68
CA ILE A 95 -1.20 15.70 0.00
C ILE A 95 -0.34 14.53 0.50
N VAL A 96 -0.98 13.53 1.09
CA VAL A 96 -0.31 12.37 1.68
C VAL A 96 -0.88 11.10 1.08
N PHE A 97 -0.02 10.25 0.54
CA PHE A 97 -0.39 8.93 0.04
C PHE A 97 0.00 7.89 1.07
N ILE A 98 -0.97 7.09 1.53
CA ILE A 98 -0.71 6.00 2.47
C ILE A 98 -0.79 4.69 1.71
N SER A 99 0.32 3.96 1.66
CA SER A 99 0.38 2.65 1.00
C SER A 99 -0.02 1.54 1.96
N GLY A 100 -0.86 0.61 1.49
CA GLY A 100 -1.12 -0.65 2.18
C GLY A 100 -0.43 -1.88 1.61
N HIS A 101 0.32 -1.73 0.52
CA HIS A 101 0.98 -2.85 -0.15
C HIS A 101 2.47 -2.58 -0.34
N LEU A 102 3.30 -3.57 0.05
CA LEU A 102 4.74 -3.40 0.22
C LEU A 102 5.41 -2.86 -1.04
N THR A 103 5.02 -3.38 -2.20
CA THR A 103 5.66 -3.03 -3.46
C THR A 103 5.16 -1.72 -4.07
N ASN A 104 4.06 -1.11 -3.58
CA ASN A 104 3.63 0.22 -4.03
C ASN A 104 4.57 1.27 -3.50
N ASP A 105 5.15 1.04 -2.32
CA ASP A 105 5.83 2.05 -1.53
C ASP A 105 6.89 2.78 -2.36
N TRP A 106 7.68 2.04 -3.13
CA TRP A 106 8.67 2.60 -4.04
C TRP A 106 8.07 3.51 -5.11
N ALA A 107 7.03 3.04 -5.82
CA ALA A 107 6.38 3.84 -6.86
C ALA A 107 5.63 5.05 -6.28
N ALA A 108 4.99 4.89 -5.13
CA ALA A 108 4.29 5.96 -4.44
C ALA A 108 5.27 7.03 -3.97
N LYS A 109 6.38 6.64 -3.32
CA LYS A 109 7.46 7.56 -2.93
C LYS A 109 8.08 8.25 -4.14
N VAL A 110 8.33 7.54 -5.23
CA VAL A 110 8.84 8.16 -6.47
C VAL A 110 7.86 9.17 -7.06
N GLY A 111 6.58 8.81 -7.19
CA GLY A 111 5.55 9.71 -7.74
C GLY A 111 5.31 10.95 -6.87
N ALA A 112 5.22 10.75 -5.55
CA ALA A 112 5.08 11.83 -4.59
C ALA A 112 6.30 12.76 -4.59
N ASN A 113 7.52 12.19 -4.63
CA ASN A 113 8.74 12.97 -4.69
C ASN A 113 8.87 13.77 -6.00
N GLN A 114 8.46 13.20 -7.14
CA GLN A 114 8.42 13.96 -8.39
C GLN A 114 7.44 15.14 -8.29
N ALA A 115 6.22 14.88 -7.79
CA ALA A 115 5.24 15.94 -7.60
C ALA A 115 5.74 17.03 -6.64
N SER A 116 6.39 16.67 -5.53
CA SER A 116 6.92 17.63 -4.55
C SER A 116 8.01 18.54 -5.13
N HIS A 117 8.76 18.09 -6.15
CA HIS A 117 9.80 18.90 -6.80
C HIS A 117 9.25 19.79 -7.89
N ASP A 118 8.20 19.35 -8.58
CA ASP A 118 7.65 20.04 -9.74
C ASP A 118 6.53 21.03 -9.37
N LEU A 119 5.86 20.82 -8.23
CA LEU A 119 4.85 21.72 -7.69
C LEU A 119 5.49 22.93 -6.97
N PRO A 120 4.75 24.04 -6.79
CA PRO A 120 5.17 25.17 -5.98
C PRO A 120 5.59 24.77 -4.55
N GLU A 121 6.48 25.56 -3.92
CA GLU A 121 7.03 25.25 -2.58
C GLU A 121 5.95 25.17 -1.48
N GLU A 122 4.79 25.81 -1.67
CA GLU A 122 3.65 25.69 -0.76
C GLU A 122 2.97 24.31 -0.80
N ASN A 123 3.24 23.47 -1.79
CA ASN A 123 2.68 22.14 -1.91
C ASN A 123 3.60 21.10 -1.26
N TYR A 124 3.13 20.49 -0.19
CA TYR A 124 3.73 19.34 0.44
C TYR A 124 3.10 18.04 -0.10
N VAL A 125 3.92 17.20 -0.72
CA VAL A 125 3.50 15.87 -1.22
C VAL A 125 4.38 14.79 -0.61
N TYR A 126 3.77 13.82 0.04
CA TYR A 126 4.49 12.74 0.71
C TYR A 126 3.80 11.38 0.52
N ALA A 127 4.58 10.30 0.58
CA ALA A 127 4.06 8.94 0.54
C ALA A 127 4.83 8.05 1.51
N PHE A 128 4.10 7.22 2.24
CA PHE A 128 4.68 6.21 3.13
C PHE A 128 3.69 5.05 3.31
N PRO A 129 4.16 3.85 3.66
CA PRO A 129 3.28 2.75 3.98
C PRO A 129 2.78 2.86 5.42
N TYR A 130 1.56 2.40 5.71
CA TYR A 130 0.96 2.62 7.03
C TYR A 130 1.78 2.01 8.18
N TRP A 131 2.52 0.93 7.94
CA TRP A 131 3.33 0.27 8.97
C TRP A 131 4.59 1.05 9.36
N ASP A 132 5.03 2.05 8.56
CA ASP A 132 6.15 2.93 8.96
C ASP A 132 5.82 3.77 10.22
N ALA A 133 4.53 3.85 10.60
CA ALA A 133 4.07 4.53 11.81
C ALA A 133 4.12 3.65 13.07
N LEU A 134 4.37 2.34 12.94
CA LEU A 134 4.44 1.43 14.07
C LEU A 134 5.70 1.68 14.92
N SER A 135 5.58 1.44 16.23
CA SER A 135 6.76 1.38 17.08
C SER A 135 7.61 0.15 16.72
N GLY A 136 8.88 0.12 17.13
CA GLY A 136 9.73 -1.05 16.87
C GLY A 136 9.19 -2.35 17.49
N GLU A 137 8.53 -2.26 18.64
CA GLU A 137 7.88 -3.40 19.32
C GLU A 137 6.64 -3.84 18.54
N ASP A 138 5.75 -2.91 18.19
CA ASP A 138 4.55 -3.24 17.40
C ASP A 138 4.91 -3.79 16.01
N MET A 139 5.98 -3.27 15.40
CA MET A 139 6.48 -3.76 14.11
C MET A 139 6.99 -5.21 14.20
N GLU A 140 7.62 -5.60 15.32
CA GLU A 140 8.10 -6.97 15.53
C GLU A 140 6.94 -7.97 15.57
N ASP A 141 5.84 -7.61 16.24
CA ASP A 141 4.61 -8.40 16.30
C ASP A 141 3.80 -8.35 15.00
N TYR A 142 3.88 -7.23 14.27
CA TYR A 142 3.06 -6.97 13.09
C TYR A 142 3.69 -7.46 11.77
N LEU A 143 4.97 -7.20 11.53
CA LEU A 143 5.65 -7.47 10.26
C LEU A 143 7.15 -7.74 10.49
N SER A 144 7.47 -9.03 10.69
CA SER A 144 8.81 -9.52 10.99
C SER A 144 9.03 -10.91 10.39
N PHE A 145 10.23 -11.46 10.54
CA PHE A 145 10.48 -12.86 10.15
C PHE A 145 9.60 -13.85 10.92
N ASP A 146 9.32 -13.57 12.21
CA ASP A 146 8.51 -14.45 13.05
C ASP A 146 7.01 -14.22 12.81
N ALA A 147 6.60 -12.98 12.53
CA ALA A 147 5.21 -12.64 12.23
C ALA A 147 4.80 -13.05 10.81
N GLY A 148 5.74 -13.10 9.87
CA GLY A 148 5.53 -13.25 8.43
C GLY A 148 5.46 -11.89 7.71
N TRP A 149 5.56 -11.90 6.37
CA TRP A 149 5.64 -10.67 5.56
C TRP A 149 4.36 -10.33 4.77
N HIS A 150 3.44 -11.27 4.61
CA HIS A 150 2.18 -11.08 3.89
C HIS A 150 1.13 -12.11 4.32
N ALA A 151 -0.15 -11.74 4.29
CA ALA A 151 -1.27 -12.53 4.79
C ALA A 151 -0.98 -13.06 6.21
N ASN A 152 -0.27 -12.23 6.98
CA ASN A 152 0.42 -12.63 8.18
C ASN A 152 -0.43 -12.36 9.43
N ILE A 153 0.11 -12.59 10.62
CA ILE A 153 -0.62 -12.33 11.87
C ILE A 153 -1.01 -10.85 12.02
N GLY A 154 -0.14 -9.93 11.61
CA GLY A 154 -0.38 -8.48 11.69
C GLY A 154 -1.54 -8.04 10.80
N GLU A 155 -1.49 -8.33 9.51
CA GLU A 155 -2.56 -8.01 8.55
C GLU A 155 -3.88 -8.67 8.94
N THR A 156 -3.85 -9.93 9.38
CA THR A 156 -5.04 -10.65 9.85
C THR A 156 -5.65 -9.97 11.08
N ALA A 157 -4.82 -9.64 12.07
CA ALA A 157 -5.27 -8.96 13.28
C ALA A 157 -5.81 -7.56 12.99
N ALA A 158 -5.18 -6.81 12.06
CA ALA A 158 -5.66 -5.51 11.63
C ALA A 158 -7.04 -5.62 10.98
N VAL A 159 -7.26 -6.57 10.06
CA VAL A 159 -8.59 -6.77 9.47
C VAL A 159 -9.61 -7.13 10.54
N MET A 160 -9.30 -8.08 11.44
CA MET A 160 -10.22 -8.47 12.52
C MET A 160 -10.55 -7.32 13.48
N ALA A 161 -9.62 -6.39 13.70
CA ALA A 161 -9.84 -5.22 14.53
C ALA A 161 -10.78 -4.18 13.86
N ILE A 162 -10.92 -4.25 12.54
CA ILE A 162 -11.82 -3.39 11.75
C ILE A 162 -13.17 -4.09 11.56
N ASP A 163 -13.15 -5.32 11.09
CA ASP A 163 -14.32 -6.16 10.83
C ASP A 163 -13.93 -7.65 10.91
N ASP A 164 -14.37 -8.33 11.97
CA ASP A 164 -14.03 -9.74 12.23
C ASP A 164 -14.77 -10.72 11.32
N ASP A 165 -15.91 -10.32 10.74
CA ASP A 165 -16.67 -11.15 9.78
C ASP A 165 -15.93 -11.34 8.45
N LEU A 166 -14.88 -10.56 8.18
CA LEU A 166 -14.05 -10.65 6.97
C LEU A 166 -12.94 -11.72 7.06
N VAL A 167 -12.74 -12.34 8.23
CA VAL A 167 -11.69 -13.34 8.46
C VAL A 167 -12.28 -14.65 8.95
N ASP A 168 -12.08 -15.71 8.16
CA ASP A 168 -12.37 -17.07 8.59
C ASP A 168 -11.08 -17.75 9.09
N LEU A 169 -10.83 -17.65 10.39
CA LEU A 169 -9.65 -18.26 11.03
C LEU A 169 -9.64 -19.80 10.91
N GLU A 170 -10.80 -20.46 10.82
CA GLU A 170 -10.84 -21.93 10.68
C GLU A 170 -10.35 -22.39 9.30
N SER A 171 -10.44 -21.50 8.31
CA SER A 171 -9.95 -21.73 6.96
C SER A 171 -8.47 -21.35 6.74
N THR A 172 -7.80 -20.79 7.76
CA THR A 172 -6.41 -20.34 7.61
C THR A 172 -5.45 -21.52 7.52
N SER A 173 -4.61 -21.50 6.48
CA SER A 173 -3.51 -22.45 6.32
C SER A 173 -2.20 -21.83 6.79
N PHE A 174 -1.38 -22.61 7.48
CA PHE A 174 0.02 -22.27 7.69
C PHE A 174 0.80 -22.61 6.41
N ASP A 175 1.35 -21.60 5.74
CA ASP A 175 2.16 -21.75 4.53
C ASP A 175 3.43 -20.89 4.66
N ASP A 176 4.49 -21.51 5.16
CA ASP A 176 5.82 -20.90 5.25
C ASP A 176 6.64 -21.37 4.04
N PRO A 177 7.18 -20.48 3.20
CA PRO A 177 8.03 -20.90 2.09
C PRO A 177 9.21 -21.73 2.60
N ASN A 178 9.50 -22.85 1.92
CA ASN A 178 10.71 -23.62 2.20
C ASN A 178 11.93 -22.75 1.86
N LEU A 179 12.53 -22.12 2.87
CA LEU A 179 13.74 -21.32 2.70
C LEU A 179 14.93 -22.25 2.44
N PRO A 180 15.79 -21.95 1.45
CA PRO A 180 17.03 -22.68 1.25
C PRO A 180 17.92 -22.64 2.51
N GLU A 181 18.44 -23.80 2.92
CA GLU A 181 19.29 -23.94 4.11
C GLU A 181 20.65 -23.23 3.98
N ASP A 182 21.03 -22.82 2.78
CA ASP A 182 22.30 -22.20 2.42
C ASP A 182 22.26 -20.67 2.32
N ILE A 183 21.18 -20.04 2.78
CA ILE A 183 21.09 -18.57 2.84
C ILE A 183 21.96 -18.05 3.99
N GLU A 184 23.16 -17.54 3.64
CA GLU A 184 24.08 -16.91 4.59
C GLU A 184 23.59 -15.55 5.10
N ASN A 185 22.71 -14.87 4.35
CA ASN A 185 22.14 -13.58 4.72
C ASN A 185 20.61 -13.60 4.51
N PRO A 186 19.81 -13.79 5.57
CA PRO A 186 18.35 -13.74 5.51
C PRO A 186 17.82 -12.41 4.94
N GLY A 187 18.56 -11.31 5.11
CA GLY A 187 18.22 -10.00 4.54
C GLY A 187 18.26 -9.97 3.00
N ALA A 188 18.92 -10.93 2.34
CA ALA A 188 18.89 -11.06 0.88
C ALA A 188 17.52 -11.52 0.35
N LEU A 189 16.70 -12.17 1.19
CA LEU A 189 15.31 -12.51 0.85
C LEU A 189 14.38 -11.29 0.86
N LEU A 190 14.79 -10.22 1.53
CA LEU A 190 14.06 -8.95 1.59
C LEU A 190 14.39 -8.04 0.39
N ASP A 191 15.43 -8.40 -0.38
CA ASP A 191 15.75 -7.73 -1.63
C ASP A 191 14.83 -8.24 -2.74
N HIS A 192 13.76 -7.49 -2.96
CA HIS A 192 12.77 -7.69 -4.01
C HIS A 192 13.36 -7.63 -5.44
N LEU A 193 14.64 -7.25 -5.60
CA LEU A 193 15.38 -7.34 -6.86
C LEU A 193 16.10 -8.69 -7.05
N LEU A 194 16.31 -9.46 -5.98
CA LEU A 194 17.01 -10.76 -5.99
C LEU A 194 16.07 -11.95 -6.13
N ILE A 195 14.81 -11.78 -5.75
CA ILE A 195 13.73 -12.60 -6.26
C ILE A 195 13.62 -12.09 -7.71
N GLY A 196 14.38 -12.71 -8.62
CA GLY A 196 14.60 -12.23 -10.00
C GLY A 196 15.03 -13.36 -10.93
N LYS A 197 14.09 -14.18 -11.42
CA LYS A 197 14.24 -15.38 -12.28
C LYS A 197 14.59 -16.69 -11.56
N GLY A 198 13.56 -17.44 -11.20
CA GLY A 198 13.60 -18.90 -11.05
C GLY A 198 12.63 -19.52 -12.05
#